data_AF-V4PQE6-F1
#
_entry.id   AF-V4PQE6-F1
#
_cell.length_a   1.000
_cell.length_b   1.000
_cell.length_c   1.000
_cell.angle_alpha   90.00
_cell.angle_beta   90.00
_cell.angle_gamma   90.00
#
_symmetry.space_group_name_H-M   'P 1'
#
loop_
_entity.id
_entity.type
_entity.pdbx_description
1 polymer ?
#
loop_
_entity_poly.entity_id
_entity_poly.type
_entity_poly.pdbx_seq_one_letter_code
_entity_poly.pdbx_strand_id
1 'polypeptide(L)' 'MGTLSPDDIKRLSVEERLELIDDLWDSIEAERTSLTAAQAAELDRRDATFDEDIKTSITWDEFKENLARRGG' A
#
# COMPACT_ATOMS: atom_id res chain seq x y z
N MET A 1 -7.94 14.60 -22.86
CA MET A 1 -8.60 13.49 -22.14
C MET A 1 -9.46 14.09 -21.05
N GLY A 2 -10.72 13.69 -20.95
CA GLY A 2 -11.59 14.13 -19.85
C GLY A 2 -11.19 13.43 -18.56
N THR A 3 -11.20 14.15 -17.45
CA THR A 3 -11.00 13.58 -16.12
C THR A 3 -12.26 12.83 -15.70
N LEU A 4 -12.11 11.59 -15.24
CA LEU A 4 -13.22 10.81 -14.67
C LEU A 4 -13.70 11.49 -13.37
N SER A 5 -14.96 11.90 -13.30
CA SER A 5 -15.54 12.50 -12.10
C SER A 5 -15.91 11.42 -11.07
N PRO A 6 -15.88 11.70 -9.75
CA PRO A 6 -16.49 10.83 -8.74
C PRO A 6 -17.95 10.46 -9.06
N ASP A 7 -18.70 11.34 -9.72
CA ASP A 7 -20.08 11.06 -10.11
C ASP A 7 -20.17 10.10 -11.30
N ASP A 8 -19.15 10.04 -12.17
CA ASP A 8 -19.07 9.04 -13.24
C ASP A 8 -18.84 7.64 -12.64
N ILE A 9 -17.96 7.54 -11.63
CA ILE A 9 -17.69 6.29 -10.92
C ILE A 9 -18.94 5.79 -10.18
N LYS A 10 -19.72 6.69 -9.57
CA LYS A 10 -20.97 6.32 -8.88
C LYS A 10 -22.04 5.74 -9.80
N ARG A 11 -21.96 6.00 -11.11
CA ARG A 11 -22.90 5.46 -12.09
C ARG A 11 -22.56 4.03 -12.52
N LEU A 12 -21.33 3.59 -12.27
CA LEU A 12 -20.91 2.22 -12.46
C LEU A 12 -21.61 1.30 -11.44
N SER A 13 -21.96 0.10 -11.89
CA SER A 13 -22.30 -1.04 -11.05
C SER A 13 -21.14 -1.42 -10.12
N VAL A 14 -21.39 -2.32 -9.17
CA VAL A 14 -20.32 -2.77 -8.25
C VAL A 14 -19.25 -3.54 -9.03
N GLU A 15 -19.67 -4.38 -9.97
CA GLU A 15 -18.80 -5.16 -10.84
C GLU A 15 -17.90 -4.26 -11.69
N GLU A 16 -18.47 -3.26 -12.38
CA GLU A 16 -17.70 -2.31 -13.18
C GLU A 16 -16.73 -1.46 -12.33
N ARG A 17 -17.06 -1.19 -11.06
CA ARG A 17 -16.12 -0.51 -10.15
C ARG A 17 -14.96 -1.40 -9.75
N LEU A 18 -15.20 -2.70 -9.56
CA LEU A 18 -14.14 -3.65 -9.24
C LEU A 18 -13.21 -3.84 -10.44
N GLU A 19 -13.76 -3.95 -11.65
CA GLU A 19 -12.97 -3.97 -12.89
C GLU A 19 -12.14 -2.69 -13.04
N LEU A 20 -12.75 -1.52 -12.81
CA LEU A 20 -12.00 -0.25 -12.87
C LEU A 20 -10.89 -0.18 -11.82
N ILE A 21 -11.09 -0.73 -10.61
CA ILE A 21 -10.05 -0.78 -9.58
C ILE A 21 -8.88 -1.64 -10.05
N ASP A 22 -9.16 -2.79 -10.66
CA ASP A 22 -8.13 -3.71 -11.18
C ASP A 22 -7.32 -3.05 -12.31
N ASP A 23 -8.01 -2.47 -13.30
CA ASP A 23 -7.37 -1.76 -14.41
C ASP A 23 -6.49 -0.59 -13.94
N LEU A 24 -6.98 0.19 -12.97
CA LEU A 24 -6.21 1.28 -12.39
C LEU A 24 -5.01 0.77 -11.60
N TRP A 25 -5.16 -0.34 -10.88
CA TRP A 25 -4.08 -0.94 -10.13
C TRP A 25 -2.95 -1.44 -11.05
N ASP A 26 -3.31 -2.15 -12.13
CA ASP A 26 -2.36 -2.61 -13.14
C ASP A 26 -1.65 -1.46 -13.86
N SER A 27 -2.34 -0.33 -14.07
CA SER A 27 -1.73 0.85 -14.67
C SER A 27 -0.60 1.45 -13.82
N ILE A 28 -0.64 1.27 -12.49
CA ILE A 28 0.40 1.75 -11.57
C ILE A 28 1.65 0.88 -11.64
N GLU A 29 1.52 -0.42 -11.93
CA GLU A 29 2.67 -1.34 -12.03
C GLU A 29 3.65 -0.88 -13.11
N ALA A 30 3.13 -0.30 -14.21
CA ALA A 30 3.94 0.29 -15.28
C ALA A 30 4.78 1.51 -14.83
N GLU A 31 4.38 2.17 -13.75
CA GLU A 31 5.06 3.35 -13.18
C GLU A 31 5.88 3.01 -11.92
N ARG A 32 5.94 1.72 -11.51
CA ARG A 32 6.66 1.35 -10.30
C ARG A 32 8.17 1.55 -10.43
N THR A 33 8.73 2.22 -9.43
CA THR A 33 10.17 2.30 -9.23
C THR A 33 10.73 0.91 -9.00
N SER A 34 11.79 0.56 -9.74
CA SER A 34 12.48 -0.71 -9.55
C SER A 34 13.11 -0.81 -8.17
N LEU A 35 12.88 -1.94 -7.50
CA LEU A 35 13.53 -2.25 -6.23
C LEU A 35 14.98 -2.64 -6.49
N THR A 36 15.89 -2.20 -5.63
CA THR A 36 17.23 -2.78 -5.56
C THR A 36 17.15 -4.22 -5.05
N ALA A 37 18.15 -5.05 -5.37
CA ALA A 37 18.20 -6.44 -4.88
C ALA A 37 18.10 -6.54 -3.35
N ALA A 38 18.70 -5.59 -2.63
CA ALA A 38 18.62 -5.55 -1.17
C ALA A 38 17.21 -5.22 -0.66
N GLN A 39 16.48 -4.33 -1.34
CA GLN A 39 15.10 -4.01 -0.99
C GLN A 39 14.16 -5.19 -1.28
N ALA A 40 14.30 -5.85 -2.43
CA ALA A 40 13.52 -7.05 -2.75
C ALA A 40 13.75 -8.16 -1.73
N ALA A 41 15.01 -8.45 -1.39
CA ALA A 41 15.35 -9.47 -0.40
C ALA A 41 14.81 -9.14 1.01
N GLU A 42 14.73 -7.85 1.39
CA GLU A 42 14.14 -7.45 2.66
C GLU A 42 12.61 -7.62 2.68
N LEU A 43 11.92 -7.38 1.56
CA LEU A 43 10.49 -7.65 1.45
C LEU A 43 10.21 -9.15 1.55
N ASP A 44 10.95 -9.97 0.80
CA ASP A 44 10.84 -11.44 0.86
C ASP A 44 11.06 -11.96 2.28
N ARG A 45 12.07 -11.42 2.99
CA ARG A 45 12.34 -11.78 4.39
C ARG A 45 11.16 -11.44 5.30
N ARG A 46 10.60 -10.23 5.18
CA ARG A 46 9.50 -9.74 6.02
C ARG A 46 8.20 -10.49 5.76
N ASP A 47 7.91 -10.83 4.51
CA ASP A 47 6.75 -11.63 4.16
C ASP A 47 6.87 -13.04 4.75
N ALA A 48 8.07 -13.64 4.70
CA ALA A 48 8.34 -14.95 5.30
C ALA A 48 8.26 -14.96 6.84
N THR A 49 8.55 -13.83 7.50
CA THR A 49 8.55 -13.73 8.97
C THR A 49 7.33 -13.00 9.54
N PHE A 50 6.36 -12.60 8.69
CA PHE A 50 5.27 -11.71 9.07
C PHE A 50 4.48 -12.18 10.29
N ASP A 51 4.10 -13.46 10.32
CA ASP A 51 3.29 -14.04 11.40
C ASP A 51 3.98 -14.00 12.77
N GLU A 52 5.31 -14.06 12.80
CA GLU A 52 6.07 -13.94 14.05
C GLU A 52 6.37 -12.48 14.38
N ASP A 53 6.75 -11.69 13.39
CA ASP A 53 7.08 -10.27 13.56
C ASP A 53 5.89 -9.48 14.10
N ILE A 54 4.67 -9.76 13.61
CA ILE A 54 3.45 -9.04 14.03
C ILE A 54 3.16 -9.18 15.52
N LYS A 55 3.54 -10.30 16.15
CA LYS A 55 3.35 -10.54 17.59
C LYS A 55 4.15 -9.56 18.46
N THR A 56 5.20 -8.97 17.90
CA THR A 56 6.07 -7.99 18.58
C THR A 56 5.96 -6.58 18.00
N SER A 57 5.02 -6.38 17.06
CA SER A 57 4.77 -5.08 16.46
C SER A 57 4.10 -4.12 17.44
N ILE A 58 4.28 -2.82 17.18
CA ILE A 58 3.59 -1.75 17.89
C ILE A 58 2.67 -1.01 16.92
N THR A 59 1.66 -0.34 17.46
CA THR A 59 0.78 0.49 16.64
C THR A 59 1.51 1.71 16.09
N TRP A 60 0.96 2.31 15.04
CA TRP A 60 1.50 3.54 14.47
C TRP A 60 1.47 4.71 15.45
N ASP A 61 0.45 4.79 16.30
CA ASP A 61 0.33 5.83 17.32
C ASP A 61 1.39 5.66 18.41
N GLU A 62 1.58 4.44 18.94
CA GLU A 62 2.65 4.13 19.89
C GLU A 62 4.04 4.44 19.32
N PHE A 63 4.28 4.12 18.04
CA PHE A 63 5.53 4.45 17.37
C PHE A 63 5.78 5.97 17.33
N LYS A 64 4.78 6.77 16.93
CA LYS A 64 4.89 8.24 16.90
C LYS A 64 5.16 8.82 18.29
N GLU A 65 4.48 8.32 19.32
CA GLU A 65 4.73 8.72 20.71
C GLU A 65 6.15 8.40 21.15
N ASN A 66 6.65 7.21 20.81
CA ASN A 66 8.02 6.80 21.10
C ASN A 66 9.05 7.69 20.41
N LEU A 67 8.80 8.10 19.15
CA LEU A 67 9.65 9.06 18.44
C LEU A 67 9.64 10.44 19.10
N ALA A 68 8.46 10.97 19.42
CA ALA A 68 8.33 12.28 20.06
C ALA A 68 9.06 12.33 21.41
N ARG A 69 9.01 11.23 22.19
CA ARG A 69 9.69 11.12 23.48
C ARG A 69 11.22 11.05 23.36
N ARG A 70 11.76 10.56 22.23
CA ARG A 70 13.21 10.44 21.98
C ARG A 70 13.83 11.72 21.40
N GLY A 71 13.01 12.58 20.80
CA GLY A 71 13.44 13.85 20.19
C GLY A 71 13.27 15.08 21.10
N GLY A 72 12.95 14.88 22.39
CA GLY A 72 12.80 15.94 23.40
C GLY A 72 13.98 16.07 24.34
#